data_AF-A0A7C3QKA6-F1
#
_entry.id   AF-A0A7C3QKA6-F1
#
_cell.length_a   1.000
_cell.length_b   1.000
_cell.length_c   1.000
_cell.angle_alpha   90.00
_cell.angle_beta   90.00
_cell.angle_gamma   90.00
#
_symmetry.space_group_name_H-M   'P 1'
#
loop_
_entity.id
_entity.type
_entity.pdbx_description
1 polymer ?
#
loop_
_entity_poly.entity_id
_entity_poly.type
_entity_poly.pdbx_seq_one_letter_code
_entity_poly.pdbx_strand_id
1 'polypeptide(L)'
;EAVELASSFVNLLGATPMLTDILESDGMTASTFMLPQLASAALLNATIDQPGWKDARKIASRAYSAATSSVGFEDLKSLQMLALQDRANIVHALDKMIAALRGLRDDIERGNEEGLKDRLEAARDGRQTWLEERTSANWVEMKREPTEYPSLNERLFGSLMGRRAKIK
;
A
#
# COMPACT_ATOMS: atom_id res chain seq x y z
N GLU A 1 -8.34 32.13 -8.74
CA GLU A 1 -7.79 32.95 -7.64
C GLU A 1 -7.12 32.15 -6.52
N ALA A 2 -7.83 31.55 -5.55
CA ALA A 2 -7.16 30.90 -4.41
C ALA A 2 -6.24 29.71 -4.78
N VAL A 3 -6.69 28.85 -5.71
CA VAL A 3 -5.89 27.72 -6.22
C VAL A 3 -4.66 28.20 -7.00
N GLU A 4 -4.80 29.25 -7.81
CA GLU A 4 -3.69 29.82 -8.59
C GLU A 4 -2.67 30.51 -7.69
N LEU A 5 -3.12 31.21 -6.65
CA LEU A 5 -2.24 31.81 -5.65
C LEU A 5 -1.45 30.73 -4.90
N ALA A 6 -2.12 29.69 -4.42
CA ALA A 6 -1.47 28.56 -3.75
C ALA A 6 -0.47 27.85 -4.68
N SER A 7 -0.86 27.59 -5.93
CA SER A 7 0.02 26.95 -6.92
C SER A 7 1.24 27.81 -7.25
N SER A 8 1.06 29.13 -7.38
CA SER A 8 2.15 30.07 -7.65
C SER A 8 3.12 30.16 -6.47
N PHE A 9 2.61 30.12 -5.23
CA PHE A 9 3.44 30.07 -4.03
C PHE A 9 4.24 28.76 -3.94
N VAL A 10 3.62 27.61 -4.21
CA VAL A 10 4.30 26.31 -4.25
C VAL A 10 5.41 26.30 -5.31
N ASN A 11 5.13 26.85 -6.49
CA ASN A 11 6.13 26.99 -7.56
C ASN A 11 7.29 27.92 -7.15
N LEU A 12 7.01 29.01 -6.43
CA LEU A 12 8.04 29.92 -5.92
C LEU A 12 9.01 29.22 -4.95
N LEU A 13 8.53 28.23 -4.20
CA LEU A 13 9.34 27.40 -3.31
C LEU A 13 10.14 26.30 -4.06
N GLY A 14 10.05 26.23 -5.39
CA GLY A 14 10.71 25.21 -6.21
C GLY A 14 10.03 23.84 -6.17
N ALA A 15 8.80 23.76 -5.64
CA ALA A 15 8.00 22.56 -5.62
C ALA A 15 6.99 22.56 -6.78
N THR A 16 6.49 21.38 -7.16
CA THR A 16 5.43 21.23 -8.17
C THR A 16 4.10 20.93 -7.47
N PRO A 17 3.04 21.73 -7.67
CA PRO A 17 1.74 21.47 -7.04
C PRO A 17 1.10 20.21 -7.63
N MET A 18 0.63 19.32 -6.75
CA MET A 18 -0.19 18.18 -7.11
C MET A 18 -1.64 18.50 -6.77
N LEU A 19 -2.48 18.62 -7.80
CA LEU A 19 -3.92 18.79 -7.64
C LEU A 19 -4.60 17.41 -7.68
N THR A 20 -5.39 17.11 -6.66
CA THR A 20 -6.09 15.85 -6.47
C THR A 20 -7.42 16.12 -5.78
N ASP A 21 -8.40 15.24 -5.96
CA ASP A 21 -9.62 15.29 -5.15
C ASP A 21 -9.39 14.66 -3.76
N ILE A 22 -10.32 14.92 -2.84
CA ILE A 22 -10.19 14.49 -1.44
C ILE A 22 -10.14 12.95 -1.33
N LEU A 23 -10.99 12.24 -2.08
CA LEU A 23 -11.07 10.79 -2.00
C LEU A 23 -9.82 10.11 -2.56
N GLU A 24 -9.26 10.65 -3.64
CA GLU A 24 -8.01 10.19 -4.22
C GLU A 24 -6.83 10.43 -3.26
N SER A 25 -6.74 11.63 -2.67
CA SER A 25 -5.73 11.98 -1.67
C SER A 25 -5.77 11.06 -0.43
N ASP A 26 -6.98 10.78 0.09
CA ASP A 26 -7.17 9.91 1.25
C ASP A 26 -6.76 8.48 0.92
N GLY A 27 -7.15 7.95 -0.25
CA GLY A 27 -6.71 6.64 -0.73
C GLY A 27 -5.19 6.51 -0.88
N MET A 28 -4.52 7.56 -1.38
CA MET A 28 -3.06 7.62 -1.45
C MET A 28 -2.43 7.62 -0.05
N THR A 29 -2.97 8.42 0.87
CA THR A 29 -2.47 8.50 2.26
C THR A 29 -2.65 7.18 3.00
N ALA A 30 -3.80 6.52 2.84
CA ALA A 30 -4.06 5.21 3.43
C ALA A 30 -3.05 4.16 2.97
N SER A 31 -2.75 4.10 1.68
CA SER A 31 -1.85 3.08 1.10
C SER A 31 -0.37 3.37 1.28
N THR A 32 0.05 4.64 1.21
CA THR A 32 1.48 5.02 1.19
C THR A 32 2.02 5.50 2.53
N PHE A 33 1.15 5.96 3.44
CA PHE A 33 1.57 6.51 4.75
C PHE A 33 1.07 5.66 5.93
N MET A 34 -0.23 5.35 5.98
CA MET A 34 -0.80 4.61 7.12
C MET A 34 -0.52 3.10 7.03
N LEU A 35 -0.75 2.49 5.86
CA LEU A 35 -0.62 1.03 5.69
C LEU A 35 0.78 0.49 6.04
N PRO A 36 1.91 1.11 5.65
CA PRO A 36 3.23 0.61 6.04
C PRO A 36 3.40 0.50 7.55
N GLN A 37 2.96 1.52 8.30
CA GLN A 37 3.04 1.56 9.76
C GLN A 37 2.17 0.49 10.41
N LEU A 38 0.94 0.31 9.92
CA LEU A 38 0.05 -0.75 10.39
C LEU A 38 0.57 -2.14 10.03
N ALA A 39 1.18 -2.32 8.86
CA ALA A 39 1.79 -3.58 8.45
C ALA A 39 3.01 -3.93 9.33
N SER A 40 3.86 -2.96 9.66
CA SER A 40 4.97 -3.14 10.60
C SER A 40 4.46 -3.49 12.00
N ALA A 41 3.37 -2.87 12.47
CA ALA A 41 2.75 -3.21 13.75
C ALA A 41 2.15 -4.64 13.73
N ALA A 42 1.48 -5.02 12.65
CA ALA A 42 0.95 -6.36 12.47
C ALA A 42 2.06 -7.43 12.47
N LEU A 43 3.19 -7.16 11.80
CA LEU A 43 4.35 -8.04 11.79
C LEU A 43 4.93 -8.23 13.19
N LEU A 44 5.09 -7.15 13.96
CA LEU A 44 5.54 -7.23 15.35
C LEU A 44 4.56 -8.04 16.20
N ASN A 45 3.28 -7.71 16.18
CA ASN A 45 2.24 -8.41 16.95
C ASN A 45 2.17 -9.91 16.61
N ALA A 46 2.46 -10.29 15.36
CA ALA A 46 2.47 -11.67 14.92
C ALA A 46 3.70 -12.47 15.37
N THR A 47 4.77 -11.82 15.87
CA THR A 47 6.07 -12.46 16.09
C THR A 47 6.62 -12.31 17.51
N ILE A 48 6.49 -11.12 18.13
CA ILE A 48 7.17 -10.82 19.41
C ILE A 48 6.60 -11.57 20.61
N ASP A 49 5.30 -11.90 20.59
CA ASP A 49 4.62 -12.62 21.67
C ASP A 49 4.53 -14.12 21.42
N GLN A 50 5.14 -14.62 20.34
CA GLN A 50 5.10 -16.04 20.00
C GLN A 50 6.06 -16.85 20.87
N PRO A 51 5.69 -18.09 21.25
CA PRO A 51 6.62 -19.04 21.82
C PRO A 51 7.87 -19.18 20.94
N GLY A 52 9.06 -18.98 21.52
CA GLY A 52 10.33 -19.01 20.80
C GLY A 52 10.94 -17.64 20.46
N TRP A 53 10.22 -16.53 20.68
CA TRP A 53 10.76 -15.19 20.40
C TRP A 53 12.08 -14.87 21.11
N LYS A 54 12.25 -15.35 22.36
CA LYS A 54 13.48 -15.13 23.15
C LYS A 54 14.76 -15.56 22.43
N ASP A 55 14.67 -16.59 21.61
CA ASP A 55 15.78 -17.07 20.78
C ASP A 55 15.71 -16.50 19.37
N ALA A 56 14.52 -16.41 18.77
CA ALA A 56 14.34 -15.83 17.43
C ALA A 56 14.88 -14.39 17.32
N ARG A 57 14.73 -13.57 18.37
CA ARG A 57 15.27 -12.20 18.40
C ARG A 57 16.80 -12.12 18.21
N LYS A 58 17.54 -13.19 18.52
CA LYS A 58 19.01 -13.24 18.35
C LYS A 58 19.41 -13.40 16.88
N ILE A 59 18.51 -13.95 16.06
CA ILE A 59 18.71 -14.18 14.63
C ILE A 59 17.81 -13.29 13.75
N ALA A 60 16.98 -12.45 14.37
CA ALA A 60 16.18 -11.45 13.68
C ALA A 60 17.12 -10.52 12.89
N SER A 61 17.03 -10.62 11.56
CA SER A 61 18.02 -10.02 10.66
C SER A 61 17.73 -8.55 10.38
N ARG A 62 18.60 -7.93 9.58
CA ARG A 62 18.36 -6.59 9.01
C ARG A 62 17.01 -6.49 8.28
N ALA A 63 16.54 -7.58 7.66
CA ALA A 63 15.25 -7.60 6.98
C ALA A 63 14.09 -7.42 7.98
N TYR A 64 14.16 -8.10 9.13
CA TYR A 64 13.16 -7.91 10.19
C TYR A 64 13.20 -6.48 10.72
N SER A 65 14.39 -5.97 11.04
CA SER A 65 14.57 -4.59 11.50
C SER A 65 14.02 -3.56 10.51
N ALA A 66 14.28 -3.72 9.22
CA ALA A 66 13.78 -2.83 8.18
C ALA A 66 12.27 -2.95 7.97
N ALA A 67 11.70 -4.16 8.05
CA ALA A 67 10.26 -4.38 7.88
C ALA A 67 9.44 -3.85 9.06
N THR A 68 10.03 -3.77 10.26
CA THR A 68 9.36 -3.24 11.46
C THR A 68 9.70 -1.79 11.75
N SER A 69 10.63 -1.17 11.01
CA SER A 69 11.14 0.17 11.33
C SER A 69 10.07 1.25 11.23
N SER A 70 9.02 1.03 10.44
CA SER A 70 7.98 2.04 10.24
C SER A 70 7.06 2.24 11.46
N VAL A 71 7.07 1.31 12.43
CA VAL A 71 6.35 1.51 13.69
C VAL A 71 6.95 2.69 14.45
N GLY A 72 6.10 3.68 14.76
CA GLY A 72 6.49 4.85 15.54
C GLY A 72 7.10 6.00 14.72
N PHE A 73 6.98 5.97 13.39
CA PHE A 73 7.26 7.16 12.57
C PHE A 73 6.27 8.29 12.87
N GLU A 74 4.98 7.96 13.00
CA GLU A 74 3.94 8.86 13.50
C GLU A 74 3.67 8.60 14.99
N ASP A 75 3.22 9.63 15.72
CA ASP A 75 2.73 9.44 17.07
C ASP A 75 1.57 8.43 17.09
N LEU A 76 1.54 7.54 18.08
CA LEU A 76 0.56 6.44 18.11
C LEU A 76 -0.89 6.94 18.16
N LYS A 77 -1.14 8.05 18.87
CA LYS A 77 -2.47 8.64 18.96
C LYS A 77 -2.86 9.30 17.64
N SER A 78 -1.92 9.96 16.98
CA SER A 78 -2.12 10.51 15.64
C SER A 78 -2.43 9.42 14.61
N LEU A 79 -1.62 8.36 14.54
CA LEU A 79 -1.84 7.24 13.63
C LEU A 79 -3.20 6.56 13.88
N GLN A 80 -3.57 6.34 15.14
CA GLN A 80 -4.88 5.81 15.51
C GLN A 80 -6.00 6.72 15.02
N MET A 81 -5.90 8.03 15.26
CA MET A 81 -6.91 8.99 14.85
C MET A 81 -7.07 9.03 13.32
N LEU A 82 -5.96 9.10 12.58
CA LEU A 82 -5.96 9.09 11.11
C LEU A 82 -6.62 7.84 10.56
N ALA A 83 -6.27 6.66 11.08
CA ALA A 83 -6.86 5.39 10.64
C ALA A 83 -8.37 5.30 10.95
N LEU A 84 -8.82 5.87 12.07
CA LEU A 84 -10.24 5.89 12.42
C LEU A 84 -11.05 6.91 11.60
N GLN A 85 -10.43 8.04 11.24
CA GLN A 85 -11.05 9.07 10.40
C GLN A 85 -11.19 8.60 8.94
N ASP A 86 -10.18 7.91 8.41
CA ASP A 86 -10.16 7.40 7.05
C ASP A 86 -10.40 5.87 6.96
N ARG A 87 -11.40 5.41 7.72
CA ARG A 87 -11.66 3.97 7.91
C ARG A 87 -11.88 3.23 6.59
N ALA A 88 -12.61 3.83 5.65
CA ALA A 88 -12.97 3.17 4.41
C ALA A 88 -11.74 2.84 3.56
N ASN A 89 -10.85 3.81 3.38
CA ASN A 89 -9.64 3.61 2.58
C ASN A 89 -8.63 2.71 3.29
N ILE A 90 -8.46 2.85 4.62
CA ILE A 90 -7.49 2.01 5.33
C ILE A 90 -7.91 0.54 5.41
N VAL A 91 -9.21 0.26 5.58
CA VAL A 91 -9.72 -1.13 5.54
C VAL A 91 -9.50 -1.73 4.16
N HIS A 92 -9.80 -0.99 3.08
CA HIS A 92 -9.55 -1.45 1.72
C HIS A 92 -8.06 -1.69 1.44
N ALA A 93 -7.18 -0.83 1.95
CA ALA A 93 -5.73 -0.98 1.83
C ALA A 93 -5.23 -2.23 2.58
N LEU A 94 -5.75 -2.48 3.79
CA LEU A 94 -5.45 -3.68 4.57
C LEU A 94 -5.96 -4.95 3.87
N ASP A 95 -7.16 -4.95 3.30
CA ASP A 95 -7.70 -6.10 2.56
C ASP A 95 -6.82 -6.47 1.37
N LYS A 96 -6.31 -5.47 0.63
CA LYS A 96 -5.34 -5.70 -0.45
C LYS A 96 -4.04 -6.34 0.06
N MET A 97 -3.51 -5.85 1.18
CA MET A 97 -2.31 -6.43 1.80
C MET A 97 -2.55 -7.87 2.27
N ILE A 98 -3.70 -8.14 2.91
CA ILE A 98 -4.09 -9.48 3.35
C ILE A 98 -4.21 -10.43 2.15
N ALA A 99 -4.79 -9.98 1.04
CA ALA A 99 -4.88 -10.78 -0.18
C ALA A 99 -3.48 -11.11 -0.74
N ALA A 100 -2.55 -10.15 -0.74
CA ALA A 100 -1.17 -10.38 -1.16
C ALA A 100 -0.45 -11.41 -0.27
N LEU A 101 -0.58 -11.29 1.05
CA LEU A 101 -0.04 -12.25 2.01
C LEU A 101 -0.63 -13.65 1.84
N ARG A 102 -1.96 -13.75 1.61
CA ARG A 102 -2.63 -15.02 1.33
C ARG A 102 -2.12 -15.66 0.04
N GLY A 103 -1.89 -14.87 -1.01
CA GLY A 103 -1.30 -15.36 -2.26
C GLY A 103 0.06 -16.02 -2.05
N LEU A 104 0.97 -15.34 -1.33
CA LEU A 104 2.27 -15.92 -0.97
C LEU A 104 2.12 -17.20 -0.15
N ARG A 105 1.25 -17.17 0.87
CA ARG A 105 1.01 -18.31 1.76
C ARG A 105 0.46 -19.52 1.00
N ASP A 106 -0.47 -19.32 0.07
CA ASP A 106 -1.10 -20.40 -0.69
C ASP A 106 -0.16 -21.01 -1.72
N ASP A 107 0.68 -20.20 -2.38
CA ASP A 107 1.71 -20.72 -3.28
C ASP A 107 2.75 -21.56 -2.52
N ILE A 108 3.14 -21.13 -1.32
CA ILE A 108 4.02 -21.91 -0.43
C ILE A 108 3.37 -23.23 -0.01
N GLU A 109 2.11 -23.21 0.47
CA GLU A 109 1.44 -24.44 0.92
C GLU A 109 1.30 -25.47 -0.22
N ARG A 110 1.04 -25.00 -1.45
CA ARG A 110 0.85 -25.87 -2.61
C ARG A 110 2.16 -26.30 -3.28
N GLY A 111 3.31 -25.78 -2.85
CA GLY A 111 4.58 -25.98 -3.54
C GLY A 111 4.58 -25.38 -4.95
N ASN A 112 3.83 -24.30 -5.18
CA ASN A 112 3.78 -23.61 -6.46
C ASN A 112 5.01 -22.71 -6.63
N GLU A 113 6.12 -23.30 -7.08
CA GLU A 113 7.40 -22.59 -7.25
C GLU A 113 7.30 -21.42 -8.23
N GLU A 114 6.58 -21.61 -9.35
CA GLU A 114 6.40 -20.58 -10.37
C GLU A 114 5.60 -19.39 -9.81
N GLY A 115 4.45 -19.65 -9.19
CA GLY A 115 3.63 -18.58 -8.60
C GLY A 115 4.34 -17.82 -7.48
N LEU A 116 5.12 -18.52 -6.64
CA LEU A 116 5.92 -17.87 -5.61
C LEU A 116 7.01 -16.99 -6.24
N LYS A 117 7.72 -17.50 -7.26
CA LYS A 117 8.76 -16.75 -7.97
C LYS A 117 8.18 -15.48 -8.59
N ASP A 118 7.07 -15.58 -9.31
CA ASP A 118 6.43 -14.45 -9.99
C ASP A 118 6.06 -13.33 -9.01
N ARG A 119 5.51 -13.68 -7.84
CA ARG A 119 5.17 -12.69 -6.81
C ARG A 119 6.40 -11.99 -6.23
N LEU A 120 7.47 -12.75 -5.99
CA LEU A 120 8.72 -12.20 -5.44
C LEU A 120 9.41 -11.28 -6.45
N GLU A 121 9.43 -11.66 -7.74
CA GLU A 121 9.96 -10.84 -8.82
C GLU A 121 9.13 -9.57 -9.01
N ALA A 122 7.80 -9.67 -9.05
CA ALA A 122 6.92 -8.51 -9.13
C ALA A 122 7.13 -7.52 -7.97
N ALA A 123 7.31 -8.03 -6.74
CA ALA A 123 7.59 -7.17 -5.57
C ALA A 123 8.97 -6.50 -5.65
N ARG A 124 10.00 -7.22 -6.10
CA ARG A 124 11.36 -6.68 -6.28
C ARG A 124 11.36 -5.60 -7.36
N ASP A 125 10.77 -5.90 -8.51
CA ASP A 125 10.79 -5.02 -9.68
C ASP A 125 9.96 -3.76 -9.39
N GLY A 126 8.77 -3.91 -8.80
CA GLY A 126 7.96 -2.76 -8.36
C GLY A 126 8.68 -1.85 -7.37
N ARG A 127 9.46 -2.42 -6.43
CA ARG A 127 10.30 -1.62 -5.52
C ARG A 127 11.41 -0.87 -6.27
N GLN A 128 12.07 -1.53 -7.21
CA GLN A 128 13.15 -0.92 -7.98
C GLN A 128 12.63 0.24 -8.81
N THR A 129 11.54 0.02 -9.55
CA THR A 129 10.84 1.06 -10.33
C THR A 129 10.47 2.26 -9.45
N TRP A 130 9.81 2.02 -8.32
CA TRP A 130 9.44 3.10 -7.40
C TRP A 130 10.65 3.90 -6.89
N LEU A 131 11.77 3.24 -6.58
CA LEU A 131 12.98 3.93 -6.13
C LEU A 131 13.62 4.78 -7.23
N GLU A 132 13.62 4.29 -8.46
CA GLU A 132 14.12 5.03 -9.62
C GLU A 132 13.25 6.26 -9.92
N GLU A 133 11.93 6.10 -9.90
CA GLU A 133 10.96 7.19 -10.02
C GLU A 133 11.18 8.22 -8.90
N ARG A 134 11.27 7.75 -7.65
CA ARG A 134 11.43 8.62 -6.48
C ARG A 134 12.74 9.39 -6.50
N THR A 135 13.80 8.82 -7.04
CA THR A 135 15.14 9.42 -7.14
C THR A 135 15.24 10.38 -8.32
N SER A 136 14.68 10.02 -9.48
CA SER A 136 14.70 10.86 -10.68
C SER A 136 13.80 12.09 -10.53
N ALA A 137 12.70 11.97 -9.77
CA ALA A 137 11.75 13.04 -9.49
C ALA A 137 11.15 13.71 -10.76
N ASN A 138 11.16 13.02 -11.89
CA ASN A 138 10.63 13.49 -13.17
C ASN A 138 9.11 13.30 -13.28
N TRP A 139 8.36 13.79 -12.28
CA TRP A 139 6.91 13.56 -12.15
C TRP A 139 6.07 14.23 -13.26
N VAL A 140 6.62 15.25 -13.91
CA VAL A 140 5.95 16.05 -14.95
C VAL A 140 6.08 15.42 -16.35
N GLU A 141 7.16 14.68 -16.60
CA GLU A 141 7.42 14.03 -17.90
C GLU A 141 6.90 12.60 -18.00
N MET A 142 6.52 11.98 -16.88
CA MET A 142 5.76 10.73 -16.90
C MET A 142 4.40 10.96 -17.55
N LYS A 143 4.33 10.69 -18.85
CA LYS A 143 3.06 10.56 -19.58
C LYS A 143 2.21 9.56 -18.80
N ARG A 144 1.14 10.05 -18.17
CA ARG A 144 0.08 9.20 -17.62
C ARG A 144 -0.46 8.39 -18.81
N GLU A 145 -0.09 7.12 -18.93
CA GLU A 145 -0.88 6.22 -19.75
C GLU A 145 -2.31 6.28 -19.19
N PRO A 146 -3.34 6.46 -20.03
CA PRO A 146 -4.71 6.53 -19.54
C PRO A 146 -5.01 5.23 -18.81
N THR A 147 -5.03 5.26 -17.48
CA THR A 147 -5.49 4.13 -16.70
C THR A 147 -6.99 4.08 -16.92
N GLU A 148 -7.46 3.07 -17.66
CA GLU A 148 -8.88 2.80 -17.81
C GLU A 148 -9.45 2.42 -16.44
N TYR A 149 -9.96 3.42 -15.71
CA TYR A 149 -10.75 3.15 -14.53
C TYR A 149 -12.07 2.52 -15.00
N PRO A 150 -12.40 1.29 -14.55
CA PRO A 150 -13.69 0.72 -14.88
C PRO A 150 -14.78 1.67 -14.38
N SER A 151 -15.69 2.00 -15.28
CA SER A 151 -16.77 2.95 -15.02
C SER A 151 -17.62 2.49 -13.85
N LEU A 152 -18.30 3.43 -13.19
CA LEU A 152 -19.19 3.16 -12.04
C LEU A 152 -20.22 2.06 -12.37
N ASN A 153 -20.64 2.00 -13.64
CA ASN A 153 -21.52 0.97 -14.17
C ASN A 153 -20.82 -0.40 -14.23
N GLU A 154 -19.59 -0.48 -14.72
CA GLU A 154 -18.82 -1.74 -14.77
C GLU A 154 -18.58 -2.33 -13.37
N ARG A 155 -18.35 -1.48 -12.36
CA ARG A 155 -18.17 -1.93 -10.96
C ARG A 155 -19.47 -2.44 -10.33
N LEU A 156 -20.63 -1.87 -10.69
CA LEU A 156 -21.94 -2.31 -10.21
C LEU A 156 -22.46 -3.56 -10.96
N PHE A 157 -22.32 -3.61 -12.28
CA PHE A 157 -22.83 -4.71 -13.12
C PHE A 157 -21.93 -5.95 -13.07
N GLY A 158 -20.61 -5.78 -12.89
CA GLY A 158 -19.68 -6.91 -12.71
C GLY A 158 -19.95 -7.73 -11.44
N SER A 159 -20.40 -7.07 -10.36
CA SER A 159 -20.77 -7.72 -9.09
C SER A 159 -22.07 -8.54 -9.18
N LEU A 160 -22.98 -8.15 -10.08
CA LEU A 160 -24.27 -8.82 -10.27
C LEU A 160 -24.20 -10.03 -11.21
N MET A 161 -23.27 -10.03 -12.17
CA MET A 161 -23.11 -11.17 -13.09
C MET A 161 -22.42 -12.38 -12.43
N GLY A 162 -21.53 -12.14 -11.45
CA GLY A 162 -20.81 -13.20 -10.72
C GLY A 162 -21.67 -14.06 -9.79
N ARG A 163 -22.90 -13.63 -9.43
CA ARG A 163 -23.80 -14.39 -8.54
C ARG A 163 -24.80 -15.31 -9.25
N ARG A 164 -24.83 -15.33 -10.58
CA ARG A 164 -25.78 -16.17 -11.35
C ARG A 164 -25.17 -17.42 -12.01
N ALA A 165 -23.86 -17.60 -11.94
CA ALA A 165 -23.17 -18.76 -12.51
C ALA A 165 -22.76 -19.80 -11.46
N LYS A 166 -23.68 -20.20 -10.56
CA LYS A 166 -23.59 -21.41 -9.73
C LYS A 166 -24.98 -21.91 -9.33
N ILE A 167 -25.85 -22.18 -10.30
CA ILE A 167 -26.99 -23.11 -10.12
C ILE A 167 -27.19 -23.87 -11.43
N LYS A 168 -26.48 -24.99 -11.58
CA LYS A 168 -26.96 -26.28 -12.09
C LYS A 168 -25.85 -27.30 -12.02
#